data_AF-A0A4P7GZN8-F1
#
_entry.id   AF-A0A4P7GZN8-F1
#
_cell.length_a   1.000
_cell.length_b   1.000
_cell.length_c   1.000
_cell.angle_alpha   90.00
_cell.angle_beta   90.00
_cell.angle_gamma   90.00
#
_symmetry.space_group_name_H-M   'P 1'
#
loop_
_entity.id
_entity.type
_entity.pdbx_description
1 polymer ?
#
loop_
_entity_poly.entity_id
_entity_poly.type
_entity_poly.pdbx_seq_one_letter_code
_entity_poly.pdbx_strand_id
1 'polypeptide(L)'
;MLGGTMTESSSHWQGLLNSANAGELVLDPAVGNGLAQDCDRNLANLESILEMTQDVGYVTGFGGFPSGEVLQAKFTLKGSTGEDSIQNRIKEHINEVMLMKQVFAKAIENYHSVDQSNAANLAGIDFPS
;
A
#
# COMPACT_ATOMS: atom_id res chain seq x y z
N MET A 1 -19.97 -0.25 14.80
CA MET A 1 -18.85 -1.15 14.46
C MET A 1 -18.86 -1.41 12.97
N LEU A 2 -18.27 -0.51 12.19
CA LEU A 2 -18.04 -0.71 10.75
C LEU A 2 -16.61 -0.25 10.51
N GLY A 3 -15.67 -1.17 10.68
CA GLY A 3 -14.28 -1.00 10.33
C GLY A 3 -13.82 -2.33 9.77
N GLY A 4 -13.80 -2.45 8.45
CA GLY A 4 -13.04 -3.51 7.81
C GLY A 4 -11.61 -3.39 8.31
N THR A 5 -11.07 -4.47 8.89
CA THR A 5 -9.73 -4.44 9.46
C THR A 5 -8.71 -4.43 8.33
N MET A 6 -7.58 -3.76 8.54
CA MET A 6 -6.43 -3.66 7.61
C MET A 6 -6.00 -5.01 7.00
N THR A 7 -6.25 -6.11 7.73
CA THR A 7 -6.03 -7.49 7.29
C THR A 7 -6.87 -7.90 6.08
N GLU A 8 -8.10 -7.40 5.93
CA GLU A 8 -8.96 -7.71 4.78
C GLU A 8 -8.56 -6.95 3.51
N SER A 9 -8.06 -5.72 3.67
CA SER A 9 -7.57 -4.95 2.52
C SER A 9 -6.24 -5.53 1.99
N SER A 10 -5.33 -5.91 2.90
CA SER A 10 -4.09 -6.61 2.56
C SER A 10 -4.36 -7.95 1.85
N SER A 11 -5.34 -8.73 2.31
CA SER A 11 -5.72 -10.00 1.65
C SER A 11 -6.33 -9.77 0.26
N HIS A 12 -7.10 -8.70 0.07
CA HIS A 12 -7.64 -8.32 -1.24
C HIS A 12 -6.53 -7.99 -2.25
N TRP A 13 -5.60 -7.10 -1.90
CA TRP A 13 -4.50 -6.72 -2.78
C TRP A 13 -3.55 -7.89 -3.06
N GLN A 14 -3.35 -8.78 -2.09
CA GLN A 14 -2.58 -9.99 -2.32
C GLN A 14 -3.27 -10.92 -3.33
N GLY A 15 -4.61 -11.02 -3.29
CA GLY A 15 -5.39 -11.72 -4.30
C GLY A 15 -5.21 -11.13 -5.70
N LEU A 16 -5.29 -9.80 -5.82
CA LEU A 16 -5.06 -9.11 -7.10
C LEU A 16 -3.62 -9.29 -7.61
N LEU A 17 -2.63 -9.30 -6.71
CA LEU A 17 -1.25 -9.58 -7.08
C LEU A 17 -1.09 -10.99 -7.61
N ASN A 18 -1.77 -11.98 -7.02
CA ASN A 18 -1.75 -13.35 -7.51
C ASN A 18 -2.37 -13.46 -8.91
N SER A 19 -3.51 -12.81 -9.16
CA SER A 19 -4.11 -12.75 -10.50
C SER A 19 -3.22 -12.01 -11.51
N ALA A 20 -2.54 -10.94 -11.10
CA ALA A 20 -1.55 -10.27 -11.96
C ALA A 20 -0.35 -11.18 -12.23
N ASN A 21 0.17 -11.91 -11.26
CA ASN A 21 1.26 -12.87 -11.48
C ASN A 21 0.85 -14.03 -12.39
N ALA A 22 -0.42 -14.42 -12.37
CA ALA A 22 -0.99 -15.42 -13.29
C ALA A 22 -1.25 -14.89 -14.71
N GLY A 23 -1.06 -13.58 -14.96
CA GLY A 23 -1.35 -12.96 -16.26
C GLY A 23 -2.84 -12.63 -16.48
N GLU A 24 -3.69 -12.85 -15.49
CA GLU A 24 -5.16 -12.70 -15.59
C GLU A 24 -5.60 -11.25 -15.43
N LEU A 25 -4.82 -10.46 -14.68
CA LEU A 25 -5.06 -9.03 -14.50
C LEU A 25 -4.20 -8.24 -15.48
N VAL A 26 -4.87 -7.43 -16.30
CA VAL A 26 -4.26 -6.55 -17.30
C VAL A 26 -4.73 -5.14 -17.05
N LEU A 27 -3.82 -4.18 -17.16
CA LEU A 27 -4.13 -2.77 -16.97
C LEU A 27 -3.50 -1.93 -18.09
N ASP A 28 -4.31 -1.04 -18.68
CA ASP A 28 -3.82 -0.09 -19.66
C ASP A 28 -2.63 0.72 -19.09
N PRO A 29 -1.51 0.84 -19.81
CA PRO A 29 -0.30 1.50 -19.29
C PRO A 29 -0.52 2.96 -18.87
N ALA A 30 -1.36 3.73 -19.58
CA ALA A 30 -1.57 5.13 -19.23
C ALA A 30 -2.33 5.26 -17.90
N VAL A 31 -3.37 4.45 -17.71
CA VAL A 31 -4.11 4.38 -16.44
C VAL A 31 -3.22 3.85 -15.31
N GLY A 32 -2.49 2.76 -15.56
CA GLY A 32 -1.63 2.13 -14.56
C GLY A 32 -0.47 3.02 -14.11
N ASN A 33 0.13 3.79 -15.02
CA ASN A 33 1.17 4.77 -14.66
C ASN A 33 0.61 5.91 -13.79
N GLY A 34 -0.61 6.39 -14.08
CA GLY A 34 -1.28 7.37 -13.23
C GLY A 34 -1.53 6.85 -11.81
N LEU A 35 -2.02 5.62 -11.70
CA LEU A 35 -2.23 4.97 -10.39
C LEU A 35 -0.91 4.74 -9.64
N ALA A 36 0.15 4.33 -10.32
CA ALA A 36 1.47 4.16 -9.70
C ALA A 36 2.04 5.49 -9.18
N GLN A 37 1.84 6.59 -9.92
CA GLN A 37 2.23 7.93 -9.48
C GLN A 37 1.43 8.40 -8.27
N ASP A 38 0.14 8.07 -8.21
CA ASP A 38 -0.71 8.36 -7.06
C ASP A 38 -0.29 7.54 -5.82
N CYS A 39 0.10 6.28 -6.00
CA CYS A 39 0.72 5.49 -4.94
C CYS A 39 2.01 6.16 -4.43
N ASP A 40 2.87 6.65 -5.32
CA ASP A 40 4.12 7.33 -4.91
C ASP A 40 3.86 8.60 -4.10
N ARG A 41 2.88 9.41 -4.51
CA ARG A 41 2.47 10.60 -3.75
C ARG A 41 1.89 10.21 -2.39
N ASN A 42 1.12 9.13 -2.32
CA ASN A 42 0.54 8.65 -1.07
C ASN A 42 1.63 8.13 -0.12
N LEU A 43 2.55 7.30 -0.61
CA LEU A 43 3.70 6.81 0.16
C LEU A 43 4.53 7.96 0.75
N ALA A 44 4.87 8.96 -0.06
CA ALA A 44 5.62 10.12 0.43
C ALA A 44 4.89 10.86 1.57
N ASN A 45 3.57 11.01 1.47
CA ASN A 45 2.77 11.61 2.53
C ASN A 45 2.74 10.73 3.79
N LEU A 46 2.58 9.42 3.65
CA LEU A 46 2.55 8.49 4.77
C LEU A 46 3.91 8.38 5.48
N GLU A 47 5.01 8.44 4.74
CA GLU A 47 6.37 8.49 5.29
C GLU A 47 6.57 9.77 6.09
N SER A 48 6.14 10.92 5.57
CA SER A 48 6.17 12.19 6.31
C SER A 48 5.32 12.14 7.59
N ILE A 49 4.13 11.52 7.53
CA ILE A 49 3.30 11.31 8.72
C ILE A 49 3.98 10.37 9.71
N LEU A 50 4.62 9.29 9.23
CA LEU A 50 5.34 8.34 10.07
C LEU A 50 6.49 9.02 10.82
N GLU A 51 7.21 9.93 10.20
CA GLU A 51 8.23 10.76 10.87
C GLU A 51 7.60 11.59 11.99
N MET A 52 6.48 12.28 11.74
CA MET A 52 5.76 13.03 12.78
C MET A 52 5.25 12.12 13.93
N THR A 53 4.98 10.84 13.68
CA THR A 53 4.58 9.93 14.76
C THR A 53 5.69 9.68 15.79
N GLN A 54 6.95 9.93 15.44
CA GLN A 54 8.08 9.79 16.37
C GLN A 54 7.98 10.81 17.51
N ASP A 55 7.54 12.03 17.21
CA ASP A 55 7.38 13.11 18.19
C ASP A 55 6.28 12.80 19.22
N VAL A 56 5.20 12.15 18.79
CA VAL A 56 4.11 11.72 19.68
C VAL A 56 4.32 10.34 20.30
N GLY A 57 5.38 9.64 19.88
CA GLY A 57 5.78 8.36 20.45
C GLY A 57 6.42 8.47 21.83
N TYR A 58 6.94 9.65 22.18
CA TYR A 58 7.60 9.91 23.46
C TYR A 58 7.13 11.23 24.07
N VAL A 59 5.91 11.21 24.64
CA VAL A 59 5.31 12.40 25.27
C VAL A 59 5.68 12.45 26.74
N THR A 60 6.35 13.51 27.17
CA THR A 60 6.72 13.78 28.57
C THR A 60 5.98 15.00 29.11
N GLY A 61 6.21 15.39 30.37
CA GLY A 61 5.66 16.64 30.93
C GLY A 61 4.34 16.52 31.69
N PHE A 62 3.90 15.31 32.02
CA PHE A 62 2.67 15.07 32.81
C PHE A 62 2.86 15.26 34.33
N GLY A 63 4.07 15.63 34.78
CA GLY A 63 4.42 15.82 36.19
C GLY A 63 4.79 14.52 36.93
N GLY A 64 5.26 14.64 38.18
CA GLY A 64 5.78 13.53 38.98
C GLY A 64 4.78 12.83 39.89
N PHE A 65 3.48 13.17 39.79
CA PHE A 65 2.45 12.42 40.50
C PHE A 65 2.23 11.05 39.83
N PRO A 66 1.77 10.01 40.55
CA PRO A 66 1.50 8.69 39.96
C PRO A 66 0.55 8.74 38.74
N SER A 67 -0.40 9.68 38.72
CA SER A 67 -1.29 9.89 37.57
C SER A 67 -0.56 10.40 36.33
N GLY A 68 0.49 11.21 36.51
CA GLY A 68 1.33 11.71 35.42
C GLY A 68 2.11 10.59 34.73
N GLU A 69 2.68 9.68 35.51
CA GLU A 69 3.38 8.48 35.00
C GLU A 69 2.43 7.58 34.20
N VAL A 70 1.20 7.37 34.70
CA VAL A 70 0.18 6.58 33.99
C VAL A 70 -0.26 7.24 32.67
N LEU A 71 -0.41 8.57 32.65
CA LEU A 71 -0.75 9.28 31.41
C LEU A 71 0.38 9.17 30.39
N GLN A 72 1.63 9.42 30.80
CA GLN A 72 2.80 9.23 29.96
C GLN A 72 2.82 7.85 29.32
N ALA A 73 2.66 6.79 30.12
CA ALA A 73 2.63 5.42 29.62
C ALA A 73 1.51 5.17 28.60
N LYS A 74 0.30 5.69 28.84
CA LYS A 74 -0.84 5.54 27.91
C LYS A 74 -0.62 6.27 26.59
N PHE A 75 -0.06 7.47 26.62
CA PHE A 75 0.24 8.22 25.40
C PHE A 75 1.36 7.56 24.59
N THR A 76 2.44 7.11 25.23
CA THR A 76 3.49 6.31 24.57
C THR A 76 2.91 5.04 23.94
N LEU A 77 2.02 4.33 24.64
CA LEU A 77 1.38 3.12 24.10
C LEU A 77 0.54 3.43 22.85
N LYS A 78 -0.24 4.51 22.86
CA LYS A 78 -1.08 4.88 21.71
C LYS A 78 -0.26 5.47 20.56
N GLY A 79 0.87 6.10 20.87
CA GLY A 79 1.77 6.73 19.90
C GLY A 79 2.63 5.74 19.15
N SER A 80 3.34 4.85 19.87
CA SER A 80 4.48 4.09 19.31
C SER A 80 4.56 2.62 19.73
N THR A 81 4.33 2.28 21.01
CA THR A 81 4.67 0.94 21.52
C THR A 81 3.52 -0.06 21.51
N GLY A 82 2.28 0.41 21.39
CA GLY A 82 1.11 -0.45 21.32
C GLY A 82 0.96 -1.10 19.94
N GLU A 83 0.37 -2.29 19.90
CA GLU A 83 0.00 -2.98 18.66
C GLU A 83 -0.87 -2.06 17.78
N ASP A 84 -1.90 -1.46 18.37
CA ASP A 84 -2.81 -0.48 17.75
C ASP A 84 -2.29 0.96 17.77
N SER A 85 -0.98 1.16 17.88
CA SER A 85 -0.39 2.50 17.87
C SER A 85 -0.56 3.17 16.51
N ILE A 86 -0.64 4.50 16.50
CA ILE A 86 -0.70 5.24 15.24
C ILE A 86 0.54 4.95 14.36
N GLN A 87 1.72 4.82 14.98
CA GLN A 87 2.93 4.45 14.27
C GLN A 87 2.79 3.11 13.53
N ASN A 88 2.23 2.09 14.17
CA ASN A 88 2.03 0.79 13.53
C ASN A 88 0.95 0.85 12.45
N ARG A 89 -0.16 1.55 12.68
CA ARG A 89 -1.23 1.69 11.68
C ARG A 89 -0.75 2.40 10.40
N ILE A 90 0.12 3.41 10.53
CA ILE A 90 0.71 4.07 9.36
C ILE A 90 1.66 3.11 8.61
N LYS A 91 2.50 2.35 9.32
CA LYS A 91 3.37 1.33 8.68
C LYS A 91 2.58 0.27 7.93
N GLU A 92 1.49 -0.21 8.52
CA GLU A 92 0.60 -1.17 7.85
C GLU A 92 0.00 -0.58 6.57
N HIS A 93 -0.41 0.69 6.60
CA HIS A 93 -0.97 1.34 5.42
C HIS A 93 0.09 1.58 4.33
N ILE A 94 1.32 1.92 4.71
CA ILE A 94 2.46 1.96 3.78
C ILE A 94 2.62 0.60 3.08
N ASN A 95 2.61 -0.50 3.83
CA ASN A 95 2.73 -1.84 3.25
C ASN A 95 1.61 -2.15 2.25
N GLU A 96 0.38 -1.73 2.56
CA GLU A 96 -0.76 -1.89 1.66
C GLU A 96 -0.58 -1.10 0.35
N VAL A 97 -0.18 0.18 0.43
CA VAL A 97 0.04 1.01 -0.77
C VAL A 97 1.22 0.49 -1.60
N MET A 98 2.27 -0.05 -0.97
CA MET A 98 3.34 -0.74 -1.68
C MET A 98 2.83 -1.97 -2.43
N LEU A 99 1.93 -2.74 -1.82
CA LEU A 99 1.32 -3.91 -2.46
C LEU A 99 0.44 -3.51 -3.65
N MET A 100 -0.37 -2.46 -3.50
CA MET A 100 -1.13 -1.85 -4.61
C MET A 100 -0.23 -1.48 -5.79
N LYS A 101 0.89 -0.80 -5.52
CA LYS A 101 1.84 -0.38 -6.57
C LYS A 101 2.43 -1.59 -7.32
N GLN A 102 2.72 -2.68 -6.62
CA GLN A 102 3.19 -3.93 -7.23
C GLN A 102 2.13 -4.56 -8.16
N VAL A 103 0.86 -4.58 -7.74
CA VAL A 103 -0.25 -5.05 -8.55
C VAL A 103 -0.33 -4.27 -9.87
N PHE A 104 -0.30 -2.94 -9.80
CA PHE A 104 -0.39 -2.09 -11.00
C PHE A 104 0.80 -2.30 -11.94
N ALA A 105 2.02 -2.35 -11.41
CA ALA A 105 3.21 -2.61 -12.21
C ALA A 105 3.11 -3.96 -12.95
N LYS A 106 2.65 -5.01 -12.26
CA LYS A 106 2.51 -6.34 -12.86
C LYS A 106 1.38 -6.38 -13.90
N ALA A 107 0.26 -5.72 -13.65
CA ALA A 107 -0.86 -5.66 -14.59
C ALA A 107 -0.51 -4.90 -15.88
N ILE A 108 0.33 -3.86 -15.80
CA ILE A 108 0.86 -3.14 -16.97
C ILE A 108 1.81 -4.05 -17.77
N GLU A 109 2.69 -4.81 -17.10
CA GLU A 109 3.57 -5.78 -17.77
C GLU A 109 2.76 -6.81 -18.56
N ASN A 110 1.68 -7.33 -17.97
CA ASN A 110 0.79 -8.28 -18.64
C ASN A 110 0.10 -7.66 -19.86
N TYR A 111 -0.28 -6.38 -19.81
CA TYR A 111 -0.83 -5.68 -20.97
C TYR A 111 0.11 -5.75 -22.17
N HIS A 112 1.39 -5.42 -21.96
CA HIS A 112 2.38 -5.45 -23.03
C HIS A 112 2.60 -6.86 -23.59
N SER A 113 2.55 -7.88 -22.74
CA SER A 113 2.66 -9.29 -23.17
C SER A 113 1.47 -9.70 -24.07
N VAL A 114 0.25 -9.35 -23.66
CA VAL A 114 -0.97 -9.64 -24.44
C VAL A 114 -0.98 -8.88 -25.77
N ASP A 115 -0.63 -7.59 -25.75
CA ASP A 115 -0.58 -6.75 -26.94
C ASP A 115 0.44 -7.28 -27.97
N GLN A 116 1.66 -7.62 -27.53
CA GLN A 116 2.68 -8.22 -28.39
C GLN A 116 2.24 -9.56 -28.99
N SER A 117 1.61 -10.43 -28.18
CA SER A 117 1.07 -11.71 -28.65
C SER A 117 -0.02 -11.51 -29.72
N ASN A 118 -0.93 -10.57 -29.50
CA ASN A 118 -1.97 -10.24 -30.47
C ASN A 118 -1.41 -9.68 -31.77
N ALA A 119 -0.43 -8.77 -31.68
CA ALA A 119 0.25 -8.21 -32.85
C ALA A 119 0.96 -9.30 -33.69
N ALA A 120 1.63 -10.24 -33.02
CA ALA A 120 2.28 -11.38 -33.68
C ALA A 120 1.28 -12.31 -34.39
N ASN A 121 0.14 -12.60 -33.75
CA ASN A 121 -0.92 -13.42 -34.35
C ASN A 121 -1.53 -12.75 -35.57
N LEU A 122 -1.80 -11.44 -35.52
CA LEU A 122 -2.35 -10.68 -36.64
C LEU A 122 -1.37 -10.63 -37.83
N ALA A 123 -0.08 -10.41 -37.58
CA ALA A 123 0.95 -10.45 -38.61
C ALA A 123 1.08 -11.83 -39.28
N GLY A 124 0.76 -12.91 -38.56
CA GLY A 124 0.74 -14.28 -39.10
C GLY A 124 -0.51 -14.62 -39.93
N ILE A 125 -1.62 -13.88 -39.75
CA ILE A 125 -2.88 -14.10 -40.48
C ILE A 125 -2.88 -13.39 -41.84
N ASP A 126 -2.13 -12.30 -42.00
CA ASP A 126 -2.19 -11.41 -43.19
C ASP A 126 -1.33 -11.87 -44.40
N PHE A 127 -1.10 -13.18 -44.56
CA PHE A 127 -0.40 -13.71 -45.76
C PHE A 127 -1.01 -15.01 -46.32
N PRO A 128 -2.02 -14.93 -47.19
CA PRO A 128 -2.18 -15.81 -48.33
C PRO A 128 -1.54 -15.15 -49.57
N SER A 129 -0.50 -15.79 -50.12
CA SER A 129 0.11 -15.47 -51.42
C SER A 129 -0.84 -15.69 -52.59
#